data_AF-A0A7C7W5R8-F1
#
_entry.id   AF-A0A7C7W5R8-F1
#
_cell.length_a   1.000
_cell.length_b   1.000
_cell.length_c   1.000
_cell.angle_alpha   90.00
_cell.angle_beta   90.00
_cell.angle_gamma   90.00
#
_symmetry.space_group_name_H-M   'P 1'
#
loop_
_entity.id
_entity.type
_entity.pdbx_description
1 polymer ?
#
loop_
_entity_poly.entity_id
_entity_poly.type
_entity_poly.pdbx_seq_one_letter_code
_entity_poly.pdbx_strand_id
1 'polypeptide(L)'
;MRVGQVAAARLQLANGDGPTGIRGLDLAPGLPEAGSRLFVPGVGPVPGSVAGSTPGSAGDLSMVVLNPGEETIELEVVARTSPTDGFVEPWPVVLRAGQRHVVDLGDGRLDGVGTFGIEVRTLDGQLVAASLVRRGAVTGAQRTGGNGQAADDQPTHGGADVPDLAVRPLTAVAARGWLVDLGERFGSSGDILAVANPSGSSIATIEVKVLAGRAPEGLPAVVELGPGAQVVFPLGAGGPVILAVESTSGVVASVRESSPSGSTAGVAVAVAGTEEWPESG
;
A
#
# COMPACT_ATOMS: atom_id res chain seq x y z
N MET A 1 20.47 31.57 4.62
CA MET A 1 19.56 30.40 4.67
C MET A 1 20.37 29.16 4.97
N ARG A 2 19.96 28.34 5.95
CA ARG A 2 20.43 26.96 6.07
C ARG A 2 19.33 26.09 5.46
N VAL A 3 19.58 25.54 4.28
CA VAL A 3 18.71 24.51 3.70
C VAL A 3 19.16 23.19 4.34
N GLY A 4 18.44 22.74 5.35
CA GLY A 4 18.60 21.41 5.91
C GLY A 4 17.52 20.51 5.36
N GLN A 5 17.88 19.40 4.72
CA GLN A 5 16.91 18.35 4.41
C GLN A 5 16.68 17.53 5.68
N VAL A 6 15.44 17.49 6.17
CA VAL A 6 15.05 16.66 7.32
C VAL A 6 14.82 15.25 6.84
N ALA A 7 15.80 14.37 7.00
CA ALA A 7 15.64 12.93 6.72
C ALA A 7 14.88 12.25 7.88
N ALA A 8 13.64 11.83 7.62
CA ALA A 8 12.85 11.00 8.53
C ALA A 8 12.81 9.57 8.00
N ALA A 9 13.60 8.66 8.58
CA ALA A 9 13.39 7.23 8.40
C ALA A 9 12.54 6.72 9.56
N ARG A 10 11.47 5.97 9.27
CA ARG A 10 10.70 5.31 10.32
C ARG A 10 11.31 3.94 10.59
N LEU A 11 11.97 3.84 11.74
CA LEU A 11 12.34 2.59 12.38
C LEU A 11 11.23 2.20 13.34
N GLN A 12 10.57 1.07 13.12
CA GLN A 12 9.64 0.51 14.09
C GLN A 12 10.13 -0.85 14.57
N LEU A 13 10.45 -0.93 15.86
CA LEU A 13 10.74 -2.19 16.54
C LEU A 13 9.51 -2.62 17.33
N ALA A 14 9.14 -3.88 17.21
CA ALA A 14 8.21 -4.56 18.10
C ALA A 14 8.94 -5.76 18.70
N ASN A 15 9.00 -5.85 20.02
CA ASN A 15 9.74 -6.90 20.76
C ASN A 15 8.82 -8.03 21.28
N GLY A 16 7.51 -7.91 21.06
CA GLY A 16 6.51 -8.91 21.44
C GLY A 16 5.96 -8.77 22.85
N ASP A 17 6.37 -7.77 23.64
CA ASP A 17 5.92 -7.59 25.02
C ASP A 17 4.59 -6.83 25.13
N GLY A 18 4.08 -6.29 24.02
CA GLY A 18 2.80 -5.57 23.96
C GLY A 18 1.59 -6.51 23.90
N PRO A 19 0.37 -5.99 24.13
CA PRO A 19 -0.86 -6.79 24.16
C PRO A 19 -1.17 -7.52 22.84
N THR A 20 -0.57 -7.09 21.74
CA THR A 20 -0.71 -7.70 20.42
C THR A 20 0.35 -8.78 20.12
N GLY A 21 1.36 -8.97 20.98
CA GLY A 21 2.42 -9.98 20.79
C GLY A 21 3.34 -9.75 19.59
N ILE A 22 3.22 -8.60 18.90
CA ILE A 22 3.92 -8.34 17.62
C ILE A 22 5.43 -8.29 17.84
N ARG A 23 6.17 -9.09 17.06
CA ARG A 23 7.64 -9.10 16.98
C ARG A 23 8.06 -8.73 15.57
N GLY A 24 8.94 -7.76 15.40
CA GLY A 24 9.40 -7.36 14.06
C GLY A 24 10.22 -6.08 14.06
N LEU A 25 10.98 -5.89 12.98
CA LEU A 25 11.72 -4.69 12.64
C LEU A 25 11.22 -4.24 11.27
N ASP A 26 10.54 -3.10 11.23
CA ASP A 26 10.19 -2.45 9.95
C ASP A 26 11.03 -1.20 9.78
N LEU A 27 11.66 -1.14 8.61
CA LEU A 27 12.44 -0.02 8.12
C LEU A 27 11.74 0.39 6.82
N ALA A 28 11.11 1.56 6.83
CA ALA A 28 10.72 2.22 5.60
C ALA A 28 11.90 3.08 5.14
N PRO A 29 12.77 2.61 4.22
CA PRO A 29 13.85 3.41 3.69
C PRO A 29 13.28 4.56 2.84
N GLY A 30 13.86 5.74 3.01
CA GLY A 30 13.50 6.94 2.26
C GLY A 30 12.90 8.04 3.13
N LEU A 31 13.15 9.28 2.72
CA LEU A 31 12.36 10.42 3.16
C LEU A 31 10.90 10.16 2.74
N PRO A 32 9.91 10.12 3.64
CA PRO A 32 8.54 10.26 3.19
C PRO A 32 8.48 11.60 2.46
N GLU A 33 8.12 11.54 1.19
CA GLU A 33 7.98 12.74 0.38
C GLU A 33 6.93 13.64 1.04
N ALA A 34 7.23 14.94 1.15
CA ALA A 34 6.30 15.90 1.68
C ALA A 34 5.62 16.60 0.50
N GLY A 35 4.30 16.60 0.49
CA GLY A 35 3.49 17.14 -0.60
C GLY A 35 2.18 17.68 -0.06
N SER A 36 1.53 18.55 -0.83
CA SER A 36 0.15 18.99 -0.53
C SER A 36 -0.89 17.95 -0.92
N ARG A 37 -0.54 17.01 -1.81
CA ARG A 37 -1.31 15.82 -2.15
C ARG A 37 -0.36 14.62 -2.19
N LEU A 38 -0.73 13.55 -1.51
CA LEU A 38 0.03 12.31 -1.40
C LEU A 38 -0.86 11.12 -1.71
N PHE A 39 -0.32 10.09 -2.36
CA PHE A 39 -1.10 8.94 -2.84
C PHE A 39 -0.46 7.60 -2.48
N VAL A 40 -1.30 6.61 -2.22
CA VAL A 40 -0.92 5.19 -2.21
C VAL A 40 -2.05 4.32 -2.77
N PRO A 41 -1.85 3.63 -3.92
CA PRO A 41 -2.84 2.70 -4.46
C PRO A 41 -2.79 1.31 -3.81
N GLY A 42 -3.81 0.48 -4.09
CA GLY A 42 -3.78 -0.95 -3.76
C GLY A 42 -3.87 -1.27 -2.25
N VAL A 43 -4.61 -0.45 -1.51
CA VAL A 43 -4.89 -0.61 -0.09
C VAL A 43 -6.13 -1.48 0.11
N GLY A 44 -6.27 -2.11 1.29
CA GLY A 44 -7.43 -2.94 1.61
C GLY A 44 -7.26 -4.41 1.23
N PRO A 45 -8.35 -5.20 1.34
CA PRO A 45 -8.34 -6.64 1.03
C PRO A 45 -8.14 -6.86 -0.47
N VAL A 46 -7.46 -7.95 -0.83
CA VAL A 46 -7.33 -8.40 -2.23
C VAL A 46 -8.39 -9.48 -2.50
N PRO A 47 -9.20 -9.33 -3.55
CA PRO A 47 -10.18 -10.34 -3.92
C PRO A 47 -9.52 -11.73 -4.08
N GLY A 48 -10.07 -12.76 -3.41
CA GLY A 48 -9.55 -14.13 -3.47
C GLY A 48 -8.39 -14.46 -2.53
N SER A 49 -7.90 -13.51 -1.73
CA SER A 49 -6.89 -13.75 -0.69
C SER A 49 -7.49 -14.50 0.50
N VAL A 50 -7.16 -15.80 0.63
CA VAL A 50 -7.39 -16.62 1.83
C VAL A 50 -6.18 -16.47 2.76
N ALA A 51 -6.13 -15.39 3.52
CA ALA A 51 -5.28 -15.32 4.71
C ALA A 51 -6.15 -14.82 5.85
N GLY A 52 -6.13 -15.55 6.99
CA GLY A 52 -7.04 -15.58 8.14
C GLY A 52 -7.51 -14.27 8.81
N SER A 53 -7.31 -13.11 8.22
CA SER A 53 -8.07 -11.89 8.51
C SER A 53 -9.49 -12.00 7.96
N THR A 54 -10.49 -11.67 8.79
CA THR A 54 -11.90 -11.57 8.37
C THR A 54 -11.99 -10.79 7.05
N PRO A 55 -12.57 -11.37 5.98
CA PRO A 55 -12.65 -10.69 4.70
C PRO A 55 -13.42 -9.38 4.86
N GLY A 56 -12.78 -8.26 4.52
CA GLY A 56 -13.44 -6.96 4.39
C GLY A 56 -13.25 -5.94 5.52
N SER A 57 -12.38 -6.16 6.51
CA SER A 57 -12.13 -5.13 7.54
C SER A 57 -10.79 -4.41 7.35
N ALA A 58 -10.83 -3.08 7.34
CA ALA A 58 -9.64 -2.22 7.43
C ALA A 58 -9.09 -2.13 8.87
N GLY A 59 -9.56 -2.95 9.81
CA GLY A 59 -9.18 -2.97 11.23
C GLY A 59 -7.67 -3.01 11.52
N ASP A 60 -6.90 -3.46 10.53
CA ASP A 60 -5.44 -3.61 10.58
C ASP A 60 -4.68 -2.40 10.01
N LEU A 61 -5.38 -1.37 9.53
CA LEU A 61 -4.83 -0.24 8.80
C LEU A 61 -4.85 1.04 9.63
N SER A 62 -3.76 1.79 9.60
CA SER A 62 -3.71 3.14 10.14
C SER A 62 -2.86 4.03 9.26
N MET A 63 -3.21 5.31 9.20
CA MET A 63 -2.42 6.33 8.52
C MET A 63 -1.66 7.16 9.55
N VAL A 64 -0.35 7.30 9.37
CA VAL A 64 0.46 8.23 10.15
C VAL A 64 0.72 9.46 9.31
N VAL A 65 0.30 10.61 9.81
CA VAL A 65 0.50 11.91 9.18
C VAL A 65 1.37 12.80 10.07
N LEU A 66 2.26 13.56 9.45
CA LEU A 66 3.19 14.47 10.12
C LEU A 66 3.16 15.80 9.38
N ASN A 67 2.95 16.88 10.12
CA ASN A 67 3.20 18.24 9.64
C ASN A 67 4.69 18.56 9.84
N PRO A 68 5.52 18.59 8.78
CA PRO A 68 6.93 18.95 8.89
C PRO A 68 7.16 20.47 8.96
N GLY A 69 6.12 21.29 8.78
CA GLY A 69 6.20 22.74 8.72
C GLY A 69 6.09 23.43 10.08
N GLU A 70 6.09 24.76 10.02
CA GLU A 70 6.08 25.68 11.17
C GLU A 70 4.69 26.27 11.47
N GLU A 71 3.72 26.06 10.57
CA GLU A 71 2.35 26.54 10.70
C GLU A 71 1.38 25.40 11.01
N THR A 72 0.19 25.73 11.51
CA THR A 72 -0.87 24.72 11.65
C THR A 72 -1.48 24.45 10.28
N ILE A 73 -1.66 23.18 9.94
CA ILE A 73 -2.25 22.75 8.67
C ILE A 73 -3.56 22.00 8.90
N GLU A 74 -4.46 22.11 7.93
CA GLU A 74 -5.68 21.31 7.83
C GLU A 74 -5.55 20.35 6.65
N LEU A 75 -5.90 19.08 6.87
CA LEU A 75 -5.80 18.05 5.86
C LEU A 75 -6.92 17.03 5.98
N GLU A 76 -7.11 16.29 4.90
CA GLU A 76 -8.02 15.16 4.83
C GLU A 76 -7.27 13.90 4.41
N VAL A 77 -7.61 12.77 5.04
CA VAL A 77 -7.33 11.44 4.50
C VAL A 77 -8.59 11.00 3.74
N VAL A 78 -8.43 10.61 2.48
CA VAL A 78 -9.52 10.28 1.56
C VAL A 78 -9.32 8.87 1.03
N ALA A 79 -10.34 8.02 1.16
CA ALA A 79 -10.36 6.73 0.49
C ALA A 79 -10.86 6.91 -0.95
N ARG A 80 -10.04 6.47 -1.92
CA ARG A 80 -10.33 6.45 -3.35
C ARG A 80 -10.84 5.06 -3.73
N THR A 81 -12.17 4.91 -3.67
CA THR A 81 -12.87 3.64 -3.86
C THR A 81 -13.36 3.47 -5.30
N SER A 82 -13.76 2.24 -5.66
CA SER A 82 -14.50 2.01 -6.89
C SER A 82 -15.87 2.71 -6.82
N PRO A 83 -16.43 3.21 -7.94
CA PRO A 83 -17.80 3.74 -7.97
C PRO A 83 -18.86 2.77 -7.39
N THR A 84 -18.61 1.45 -7.48
CA THR A 84 -19.49 0.40 -6.94
C THR A 84 -19.48 0.31 -5.42
N ASP A 85 -18.39 0.74 -4.78
CA ASP A 85 -18.21 0.64 -3.33
C ASP A 85 -18.82 1.83 -2.59
N GLY A 86 -19.31 2.83 -3.33
CA GLY A 86 -19.92 4.03 -2.77
C GLY A 86 -18.91 5.03 -2.21
N PHE A 87 -19.47 6.08 -1.60
CA PHE A 87 -18.70 7.17 -1.01
C PHE A 87 -18.27 6.80 0.41
N VAL A 88 -17.00 7.07 0.73
CA VAL A 88 -16.44 6.97 2.08
C VAL A 88 -16.14 8.38 2.57
N GLU A 89 -16.67 8.74 3.74
CA GLU A 89 -16.43 10.06 4.35
C GLU A 89 -14.93 10.24 4.66
N PRO A 90 -14.29 11.35 4.22
CA PRO A 90 -12.91 11.66 4.58
C PRO A 90 -12.68 11.78 6.08
N TRP A 91 -11.44 11.56 6.53
CA TRP A 91 -11.01 11.84 7.89
C TRP A 91 -10.34 13.22 7.95
N PRO A 92 -11.00 14.24 8.54
CA PRO A 92 -10.39 15.54 8.73
C PRO A 92 -9.36 15.49 9.86
N VAL A 93 -8.23 16.17 9.67
CA VAL A 93 -7.15 16.26 10.65
C VAL A 93 -6.60 17.68 10.68
N VAL A 94 -6.37 18.19 11.89
CA VAL A 94 -5.66 19.46 12.13
C VAL A 94 -4.35 19.15 12.83
N LEU A 95 -3.23 19.59 12.25
CA LEU A 95 -1.88 19.36 12.78
C LEU A 95 -1.17 20.68 13.03
N ARG A 96 -0.76 20.90 14.28
CA ARG A 96 0.20 21.97 14.60
C ARG A 96 1.57 21.67 13.99
N ALA A 97 2.43 22.68 13.96
CA ALA A 97 3.82 22.57 13.57
C ALA A 97 4.51 21.38 14.25
N GLY A 98 5.19 20.53 13.47
CA GLY A 98 5.89 19.34 13.95
C GLY A 98 4.98 18.23 14.52
N GLN A 99 3.66 18.39 14.51
CA GLN A 99 2.75 17.42 15.11
C GLN A 99 2.58 16.20 14.21
N ARG A 100 2.63 15.03 14.85
CA ARG A 100 2.25 13.74 14.27
C ARG A 100 0.87 13.33 14.78
N HIS A 101 0.06 12.75 13.91
CA HIS A 101 -1.20 12.11 14.27
C HIS A 101 -1.33 10.73 13.61
N VAL A 102 -2.10 9.85 14.24
CA VAL A 102 -2.44 8.52 13.70
C VAL A 102 -3.94 8.51 13.46
N VAL A 103 -4.33 8.37 12.20
CA VAL A 103 -5.71 8.16 11.79
C VAL A 103 -5.97 6.67 11.76
N ASP A 104 -6.95 6.24 12.54
CA ASP A 104 -7.43 4.86 12.55
C ASP A 104 -8.35 4.64 11.33
N LEU A 105 -7.95 3.77 10.41
CA LEU A 105 -8.77 3.40 9.25
C LEU A 105 -9.67 2.20 9.56
N GLY A 106 -9.54 1.60 10.74
CA GLY A 106 -10.34 0.49 11.24
C GLY A 106 -11.64 0.88 11.92
N ASP A 107 -12.08 2.13 11.78
CA ASP A 107 -13.27 2.68 12.46
C ASP A 107 -14.62 2.20 11.89
N GLY A 108 -14.59 1.29 10.90
CA GLY A 108 -15.75 0.69 10.25
C GLY A 108 -16.20 1.40 8.96
N ARG A 109 -15.66 2.59 8.62
CA ARG A 109 -16.03 3.31 7.38
C ARG A 109 -15.66 2.56 6.10
N LEU A 110 -14.70 1.66 6.18
CA LEU A 110 -14.18 0.87 5.07
C LEU A 110 -14.72 -0.58 5.04
N ASP A 111 -15.68 -0.90 5.91
CA ASP A 111 -16.26 -2.24 5.95
C ASP A 111 -17.01 -2.55 4.64
N GLY A 112 -16.63 -3.66 4.02
CA GLY A 112 -17.19 -4.07 2.73
C GLY A 112 -16.65 -3.30 1.51
N VAL A 113 -15.74 -2.34 1.70
CA VAL A 113 -15.01 -1.70 0.61
C VAL A 113 -13.97 -2.69 0.06
N GLY A 114 -13.90 -2.78 -1.27
CA GLY A 114 -12.92 -3.61 -1.97
C GLY A 114 -11.49 -3.07 -1.85
N THR A 115 -10.65 -3.33 -2.84
CA THR A 115 -9.33 -2.69 -2.88
C THR A 115 -9.51 -1.19 -3.22
N PHE A 116 -8.94 -0.30 -2.41
CA PHE A 116 -9.06 1.17 -2.53
C PHE A 116 -7.68 1.84 -2.56
N GLY A 117 -7.61 3.09 -3.00
CA GLY A 117 -6.43 3.95 -2.85
C GLY A 117 -6.60 4.87 -1.65
N ILE A 118 -5.52 5.42 -1.11
CA ILE A 118 -5.58 6.53 -0.15
C ILE A 118 -4.96 7.76 -0.79
N GLU A 119 -5.65 8.88 -0.65
CA GLU A 119 -5.09 10.22 -0.86
C GLU A 119 -5.02 10.95 0.48
N VAL A 120 -3.90 11.61 0.76
CA VAL A 120 -3.80 12.62 1.82
C VAL A 120 -3.64 13.96 1.15
N ARG A 121 -4.55 14.90 1.42
CA ARG A 121 -4.54 16.24 0.82
C ARG A 121 -4.64 17.32 1.88
N THR A 122 -3.80 18.32 1.80
CA THR A 122 -3.89 19.54 2.61
C THR A 122 -4.88 20.51 1.99
N LEU A 123 -5.67 21.20 2.81
CA LEU A 123 -6.68 22.16 2.33
C LEU A 123 -6.10 23.55 2.03
N ASP A 124 -4.92 23.84 2.58
CA ASP A 124 -4.19 25.11 2.49
C ASP A 124 -2.98 25.05 1.55
N GLY A 125 -2.75 23.90 0.91
CA GLY A 125 -1.61 23.67 0.01
C GLY A 125 -0.26 23.51 0.73
N GLN A 126 -0.24 23.42 2.06
CA GLN A 126 0.98 23.18 2.82
C GLN A 126 1.48 21.75 2.65
N LEU A 127 2.74 21.51 3.01
CA LEU A 127 3.32 20.17 2.88
C LEU A 127 2.94 19.30 4.07
N VAL A 128 2.55 18.06 3.81
CA VAL A 128 2.41 17.00 4.81
C VAL A 128 3.25 15.80 4.39
N ALA A 129 3.76 15.04 5.36
CA ALA A 129 4.32 13.72 5.14
C ALA A 129 3.36 12.65 5.67
N ALA A 130 3.17 11.55 4.93
CA ALA A 130 2.25 10.49 5.32
C ALA A 130 2.80 9.09 5.05
N SER A 131 2.38 8.12 5.88
CA SER A 131 2.66 6.70 5.67
C SER A 131 1.49 5.84 6.11
N LEU A 132 1.13 4.88 5.27
CA LEU A 132 0.19 3.82 5.62
C LEU A 132 0.91 2.76 6.45
N VAL A 133 0.25 2.28 7.49
CA VAL A 133 0.72 1.19 8.35
C VAL A 133 -0.31 0.09 8.29
N ARG A 134 0.14 -1.13 7.98
CA ARG A 134 -0.63 -2.36 8.15
C ARG A 134 -0.05 -3.13 9.32
N ARG A 135 -0.89 -3.57 10.25
CA ARG A 135 -0.55 -4.46 11.36
C ARG A 135 -1.49 -5.64 11.31
N GLY A 136 -0.97 -6.86 11.28
CA GLY A 136 -1.82 -8.03 11.28
C GLY A 136 -1.05 -9.27 11.69
N ALA A 137 -1.58 -10.43 11.31
CA ALA A 137 -0.84 -11.67 11.37
C ALA A 137 -1.05 -12.50 10.09
N VAL A 138 0.02 -13.17 9.66
CA VAL A 138 -0.01 -14.11 8.54
C VAL A 138 -0.03 -15.51 9.13
N THR A 139 -1.00 -16.34 8.74
CA THR A 139 -1.02 -17.75 9.11
C THR A 139 0.22 -18.45 8.57
N GLY A 140 1.11 -18.89 9.46
CA GLY A 140 2.32 -19.63 9.07
C GLY A 140 1.98 -20.93 8.35
N ALA A 141 2.75 -21.27 7.32
CA ALA A 141 2.56 -22.52 6.58
C ALA A 141 2.66 -23.73 7.53
N GLN A 142 1.63 -24.57 7.53
CA GLN A 142 1.64 -25.83 8.25
C GLN A 142 2.80 -26.69 7.73
N ARG A 143 3.77 -27.00 8.60
CA ARG A 143 4.75 -28.04 8.30
C ARG A 143 4.00 -29.36 8.19
N THR A 144 3.67 -29.77 6.98
CA THR A 144 3.31 -31.17 6.70
C THR A 144 4.59 -32.00 6.82
N GLY A 145 4.92 -32.34 8.07
CA GLY A 145 5.87 -33.40 8.34
C GLY A 145 5.31 -34.69 7.76
N GLY A 146 5.99 -35.24 6.75
CA GLY A 146 5.75 -36.61 6.32
C GLY A 146 6.00 -37.55 7.50
N ASN A 147 5.04 -38.43 7.76
CA ASN A 147 5.15 -39.88 7.59
C ASN A 147 3.85 -40.51 8.07
N GLY A 148 3.26 -41.37 7.23
CA GLY A 148 1.91 -41.89 7.44
C GLY A 148 1.77 -42.71 8.72
N GLN A 149 0.74 -42.38 9.49
CA GLN A 149 -0.12 -43.33 10.20
C GLN A 149 -1.32 -42.55 10.74
N ALA A 150 -2.52 -43.03 10.40
CA ALA A 150 -3.78 -42.51 10.92
C ALA A 150 -4.01 -42.97 12.37
N ALA A 151 -4.84 -42.20 13.08
CA ALA A 151 -5.38 -42.38 14.45
C ALA A 151 -4.60 -41.67 15.58
N ASP A 152 -5.03 -40.46 15.94
CA ASP A 152 -5.94 -40.22 17.08
C ASP A 152 -6.36 -38.74 17.12
N ASP A 153 -7.62 -38.49 17.49
CA ASP A 153 -8.29 -37.19 17.57
C ASP A 153 -7.66 -36.29 18.64
N GLN A 154 -6.61 -35.58 18.26
CA GLN A 154 -6.10 -34.44 19.02
C GLN A 154 -6.14 -33.21 18.11
N PRO A 155 -6.86 -32.12 18.47
CA PRO A 155 -6.88 -30.92 17.65
C PRO A 155 -5.45 -30.39 17.61
N THR A 156 -4.78 -30.57 16.47
CA THR A 156 -3.49 -29.94 16.20
C THR A 156 -3.75 -28.44 16.18
N HIS A 157 -3.44 -27.77 17.29
CA HIS A 157 -3.46 -26.33 17.39
C HIS A 157 -2.68 -25.72 16.22
N GLY A 158 -3.33 -24.75 15.57
CA GLY A 158 -3.00 -24.20 14.27
C GLY A 158 -1.57 -23.69 14.13
N GLY A 159 -1.16 -23.52 12.87
CA GLY A 159 0.06 -22.79 12.54
C GLY A 159 0.06 -21.47 13.29
N ALA A 160 1.15 -21.18 14.02
CA ALA A 160 1.26 -19.95 14.77
C ALA A 160 1.15 -18.76 13.79
N ASP A 161 0.19 -17.88 14.08
CA ASP A 161 0.05 -16.59 13.41
C ASP A 161 1.37 -15.81 13.57
N VAL A 162 2.02 -15.51 12.45
CA VAL A 162 3.25 -14.73 12.39
C VAL A 162 2.84 -13.26 12.37
N PRO A 163 3.25 -12.44 13.36
CA PRO A 163 2.95 -11.02 13.34
C PRO A 163 3.51 -10.36 12.08
N ASP A 164 2.69 -9.50 11.46
CA ASP A 164 3.04 -8.79 10.23
C ASP A 164 2.93 -7.28 10.43
N LEU A 165 3.91 -6.57 9.90
CA LEU A 165 3.99 -5.12 9.95
C LEU A 165 4.57 -4.63 8.63
N ALA A 166 3.77 -3.86 7.89
CA ALA A 166 4.21 -3.22 6.66
C ALA A 166 3.91 -1.72 6.70
N VAL A 167 4.91 -0.90 6.42
CA VAL A 167 4.78 0.55 6.26
C VAL A 167 5.01 0.93 4.81
N ARG A 168 4.11 1.77 4.27
CA ARG A 168 4.20 2.32 2.92
C ARG A 168 4.19 3.84 2.99
N PRO A 169 5.30 4.53 2.67
CA PRO A 169 5.25 5.97 2.48
C PRO A 169 4.33 6.29 1.30
N LEU A 170 3.58 7.38 1.40
CA LEU A 170 2.83 7.89 0.26
C LEU A 170 3.76 8.73 -0.62
N THR A 171 3.43 8.81 -1.91
CA THR A 171 4.19 9.59 -2.90
C THR A 171 3.44 10.85 -3.29
N ALA A 172 4.16 11.96 -3.47
CA ALA A 172 3.64 13.18 -4.06
C ALA A 172 3.83 13.21 -5.58
N VAL A 173 4.68 12.33 -6.12
CA VAL A 173 4.98 12.23 -7.55
C VAL A 173 4.05 11.23 -8.24
N ALA A 174 3.52 11.67 -9.38
CA ALA A 174 2.98 10.81 -10.41
C ALA A 174 4.00 10.69 -11.56
N ALA A 175 3.92 9.63 -12.37
CA ALA A 175 4.81 9.49 -13.52
C ALA A 175 4.13 8.74 -14.65
N ARG A 176 4.57 9.02 -15.88
CA ARG A 176 4.12 8.30 -17.08
C ARG A 176 4.84 6.97 -17.30
N GLY A 177 5.94 6.73 -16.58
CA GLY A 177 6.69 5.49 -16.60
C GLY A 177 7.05 5.02 -15.21
N TRP A 178 6.79 3.75 -14.89
CA TRP A 178 7.20 3.10 -13.66
C TRP A 178 7.86 1.75 -13.92
N LEU A 179 8.87 1.41 -13.13
CA LEU A 179 9.52 0.12 -13.11
C LEU A 179 9.22 -0.61 -11.81
N VAL A 180 8.95 -1.91 -11.95
CA VAL A 180 8.74 -2.82 -10.85
C VAL A 180 9.68 -4.00 -11.03
N ASP A 181 10.54 -4.23 -10.04
CA ASP A 181 11.39 -5.42 -9.97
C ASP A 181 10.82 -6.37 -8.92
N LEU A 182 10.34 -7.52 -9.38
CA LEU A 182 9.74 -8.56 -8.54
C LEU A 182 10.69 -9.75 -8.46
N GLY A 183 11.04 -10.14 -7.23
CA GLY A 183 11.83 -11.33 -6.96
C GLY A 183 11.07 -12.65 -7.20
N GLU A 184 11.59 -13.74 -6.64
CA GLU A 184 10.89 -15.02 -6.60
C GLU A 184 9.67 -14.93 -5.67
N ARG A 185 8.49 -15.30 -6.20
CA ARG A 185 7.19 -15.19 -5.53
C ARG A 185 6.55 -16.57 -5.31
N PHE A 186 7.37 -17.60 -5.13
CA PHE A 186 6.90 -18.95 -4.92
C PHE A 186 6.13 -19.05 -3.60
N GLY A 187 4.84 -19.42 -3.67
CA GLY A 187 3.97 -19.46 -2.50
C GLY A 187 3.30 -18.13 -2.15
N SER A 188 3.44 -17.09 -2.98
CA SER A 188 2.60 -15.91 -2.86
C SER A 188 1.15 -16.20 -3.26
N SER A 189 0.21 -15.67 -2.49
CA SER A 189 -1.23 -15.75 -2.75
C SER A 189 -1.90 -14.37 -2.83
N GLY A 190 -1.14 -13.28 -2.68
CA GLY A 190 -1.71 -11.95 -2.48
C GLY A 190 -0.94 -10.81 -3.14
N ASP A 191 0.04 -11.12 -3.98
CA ASP A 191 0.84 -10.09 -4.66
C ASP A 191 -0.02 -9.31 -5.66
N ILE A 192 0.09 -7.99 -5.60
CA ILE A 192 -0.61 -7.09 -6.50
C ILE A 192 0.29 -5.98 -7.02
N LEU A 193 0.03 -5.60 -8.26
CA LEU A 193 0.40 -4.30 -8.82
C LEU A 193 -0.86 -3.43 -8.81
N ALA A 194 -0.79 -2.28 -8.15
CA ALA A 194 -1.88 -1.32 -8.14
C ALA A 194 -1.45 -0.02 -8.81
N VAL A 195 -2.29 0.49 -9.71
CA VAL A 195 -2.05 1.73 -10.45
C VAL A 195 -3.25 2.65 -10.26
N ALA A 196 -3.00 3.88 -9.84
CA ALA A 196 -4.02 4.91 -9.66
C ALA A 196 -3.77 6.10 -10.59
N ASN A 197 -4.86 6.69 -11.09
CA ASN A 197 -4.86 7.97 -11.76
C ASN A 197 -5.16 9.07 -10.71
N PRO A 198 -4.17 9.87 -10.26
CA PRO A 198 -4.37 10.90 -9.25
C PRO A 198 -5.10 12.14 -9.78
N SER A 199 -5.30 12.24 -11.10
CA SER A 199 -5.97 13.36 -11.75
C SER A 199 -7.44 13.44 -11.37
N GLY A 200 -7.94 14.67 -11.18
CA GLY A 200 -9.37 14.95 -10.97
C GLY A 200 -10.17 15.10 -12.26
N SER A 201 -9.52 15.15 -13.43
CA SER A 201 -10.16 15.52 -14.70
C SER A 201 -9.72 14.70 -15.92
N SER A 202 -8.50 14.16 -15.93
CA SER A 202 -7.94 13.46 -17.09
C SER A 202 -8.10 11.94 -17.01
N ILE A 203 -8.18 11.30 -18.18
CA ILE A 203 -8.14 9.84 -18.32
C ILE A 203 -6.69 9.42 -18.57
N ALA A 204 -6.26 8.32 -17.96
CA ALA A 204 -4.97 7.70 -18.21
C ALA A 204 -5.17 6.33 -18.88
N THR A 205 -4.51 6.11 -20.01
CA THR A 205 -4.41 4.78 -20.61
C THR A 205 -3.09 4.17 -20.15
N ILE A 206 -3.15 2.97 -19.59
CA ILE A 206 -2.02 2.24 -19.01
C ILE A 206 -1.74 1.00 -19.85
N GLU A 207 -0.46 0.75 -20.12
CA GLU A 207 0.06 -0.47 -20.69
C GLU A 207 1.06 -1.10 -19.71
N VAL A 208 0.92 -2.40 -19.42
CA VAL A 208 1.87 -3.14 -18.57
C VAL A 208 2.71 -4.06 -19.45
N LYS A 209 4.02 -3.85 -19.45
CA LYS A 209 4.99 -4.61 -20.26
C LYS A 209 5.88 -5.45 -19.37
N VAL A 210 6.29 -6.60 -19.90
CA VAL A 210 7.32 -7.44 -19.29
C VAL A 210 8.65 -7.10 -19.93
N LEU A 211 9.59 -6.58 -19.14
CA LEU A 211 10.93 -6.25 -19.61
C LEU A 211 11.89 -7.44 -19.49
N ALA A 212 11.73 -8.25 -18.44
CA ALA A 212 12.53 -9.44 -18.19
C ALA A 212 11.76 -10.45 -17.34
N GLY A 213 12.13 -11.74 -17.44
CA GLY A 213 11.54 -12.81 -16.65
C GLY A 213 10.24 -13.38 -17.23
N ARG A 214 9.44 -14.05 -16.38
CA ARG A 214 8.17 -14.67 -16.79
C ARG A 214 6.99 -13.80 -16.39
N ALA A 215 6.16 -13.45 -17.37
CA ALA A 215 4.94 -12.69 -17.17
C ALA A 215 4.01 -13.36 -16.12
N PRO A 216 3.50 -12.60 -15.13
CA PRO A 216 2.31 -12.99 -14.39
C PRO A 216 1.13 -13.32 -15.30
N GLU A 217 0.36 -14.34 -14.95
CA GLU A 217 -0.87 -14.67 -15.68
C GLU A 217 -1.92 -13.58 -15.49
N GLY A 218 -2.65 -13.23 -16.55
CA GLY A 218 -3.77 -12.29 -16.48
C GLY A 218 -3.40 -10.81 -16.42
N LEU A 219 -2.12 -10.44 -16.62
CA LEU A 219 -1.77 -9.04 -16.86
C LEU A 219 -2.45 -8.54 -18.15
N PRO A 220 -3.29 -7.50 -18.08
CA PRO A 220 -3.92 -6.97 -19.28
C PRO A 220 -2.90 -6.24 -20.14
N ALA A 221 -3.15 -6.24 -21.45
CA ALA A 221 -2.34 -5.47 -22.37
C ALA A 221 -2.54 -3.96 -22.17
N VAL A 222 -3.79 -3.49 -22.07
CA VAL A 222 -4.11 -2.06 -21.94
C VAL A 222 -5.33 -1.85 -21.05
N VAL A 223 -5.32 -0.82 -20.20
CA VAL A 223 -6.44 -0.43 -19.31
C VAL A 223 -6.63 1.08 -19.35
N GLU A 224 -7.88 1.55 -19.39
CA GLU A 224 -8.21 2.96 -19.20
C GLU A 224 -8.64 3.23 -17.76
N LEU A 225 -8.06 4.27 -17.15
CA LEU A 225 -8.43 4.77 -15.85
C LEU A 225 -9.04 6.17 -15.97
N GLY A 226 -10.29 6.28 -15.56
CA GLY A 226 -10.92 7.58 -15.36
C GLY A 226 -10.24 8.40 -14.25
N PRO A 227 -10.64 9.67 -14.09
CA PRO A 227 -10.13 10.52 -13.02
C PRO A 227 -10.38 9.93 -11.63
N GLY A 228 -9.35 9.94 -10.77
CA GLY A 228 -9.39 9.43 -9.40
C GLY A 228 -9.56 7.91 -9.29
N ALA A 229 -9.62 7.20 -10.42
CA ALA A 229 -9.80 5.75 -10.45
C ALA A 229 -8.49 5.01 -10.18
N GLN A 230 -8.60 3.75 -9.81
CA GLN A 230 -7.48 2.83 -9.72
C GLN A 230 -7.84 1.45 -10.27
N VAL A 231 -6.81 0.70 -10.63
CA VAL A 231 -6.90 -0.71 -11.01
C VAL A 231 -5.84 -1.51 -10.24
N VAL A 232 -6.18 -2.77 -9.96
CA VAL A 232 -5.31 -3.70 -9.28
C VAL A 232 -5.18 -4.97 -10.10
N PHE A 233 -3.94 -5.37 -10.36
CA PHE A 233 -3.59 -6.57 -11.10
C PHE A 233 -3.04 -7.61 -10.13
N PRO A 234 -3.69 -8.78 -9.99
CA PRO A 234 -3.09 -9.91 -9.31
C PRO A 234 -1.81 -10.35 -10.04
N LEU A 235 -0.72 -10.49 -9.31
CA LEU A 235 0.56 -10.92 -9.88
C LEU A 235 0.80 -12.44 -9.70
N GLY A 236 0.02 -13.09 -8.82
CA GLY A 236 0.08 -14.53 -8.55
C GLY A 236 1.45 -15.02 -8.04
N ALA A 237 1.64 -16.33 -7.94
CA ALA A 237 2.96 -16.90 -7.69
C ALA A 237 3.78 -16.98 -8.99
N GLY A 238 5.10 -16.87 -8.91
CA GLY A 238 5.95 -16.99 -10.09
C GLY A 238 7.44 -16.81 -9.81
N GLY A 239 8.24 -16.98 -10.87
CA GLY A 239 9.64 -16.59 -10.86
C GLY A 239 9.82 -15.06 -10.93
N PRO A 240 11.09 -14.59 -10.94
CA PRO A 240 11.39 -13.17 -11.00
C PRO A 240 10.90 -12.55 -12.30
N VAL A 241 10.49 -11.28 -12.23
CA VAL A 241 9.99 -10.52 -13.37
C VAL A 241 10.22 -9.02 -13.18
N ILE A 242 10.62 -8.35 -14.25
CA ILE A 242 10.67 -6.88 -14.30
C ILE A 242 9.52 -6.40 -15.16
N LEU A 243 8.65 -5.57 -14.59
CA LEU A 243 7.51 -4.97 -15.26
C LEU A 243 7.75 -3.47 -15.50
N ALA A 244 7.28 -2.99 -16.64
CA ALA A 244 7.13 -1.56 -16.90
C ALA A 244 5.64 -1.21 -16.95
N VAL A 245 5.26 -0.13 -16.29
CA VAL A 245 3.95 0.50 -16.42
C VAL A 245 4.16 1.78 -17.20
N GLU A 246 3.60 1.85 -18.39
CA GLU A 246 3.62 3.04 -19.24
C GLU A 246 2.22 3.65 -19.31
N SER A 247 2.13 4.97 -19.32
CA SER A 247 0.83 5.65 -19.38
C SER A 247 0.84 6.94 -20.18
N THR A 248 -0.33 7.31 -20.68
CA THR A 248 -0.54 8.56 -21.45
C THR A 248 -0.53 9.82 -20.58
N SER A 249 -0.91 9.68 -19.31
CA SER A 249 -0.93 10.72 -18.26
C SER A 249 -0.22 10.18 -17.01
N GLY A 250 0.25 11.02 -16.10
CA GLY A 250 0.92 10.53 -14.89
C GLY A 250 -0.02 9.74 -14.00
N VAL A 251 0.48 8.58 -13.58
CA VAL A 251 -0.18 7.67 -12.65
C VAL A 251 0.73 7.44 -11.46
N VAL A 252 0.18 6.84 -10.40
CA VAL A 252 0.95 6.34 -9.27
C VAL A 252 0.88 4.82 -9.30
N ALA A 253 2.04 4.16 -9.35
CA ALA A 253 2.12 2.71 -9.33
C ALA A 253 2.75 2.21 -8.03
N SER A 254 2.23 1.10 -7.51
CA SER A 254 2.74 0.50 -6.28
C SER A 254 2.59 -1.01 -6.31
N VAL A 255 3.45 -1.67 -5.55
CA VAL A 255 3.41 -3.12 -5.38
C VAL A 255 3.19 -3.46 -3.92
N ARG A 256 2.44 -4.53 -3.71
CA ARG A 256 2.33 -5.21 -2.43
C ARG A 256 2.61 -6.68 -2.67
N GLU A 257 3.52 -7.23 -1.90
CA GLU A 257 3.87 -8.64 -1.88
C GLU A 257 3.41 -9.26 -0.56
N SER A 258 2.88 -10.48 -0.62
CA SER A 258 2.38 -11.20 0.55
C SER A 258 2.80 -12.66 0.48
N SER A 259 3.57 -13.08 1.48
CA SER A 259 4.08 -14.44 1.62
C SER A 259 3.76 -15.01 3.00
N PRO A 260 3.87 -16.33 3.23
CA PRO A 260 3.77 -16.92 4.56
C PRO A 260 4.80 -16.37 5.58
N SER A 261 5.85 -15.68 5.12
CA SER A 261 6.87 -15.05 5.97
C SER A 261 6.57 -13.59 6.33
N GLY A 262 5.51 -13.00 5.78
CA GLY A 262 5.15 -11.59 6.00
C GLY A 262 4.76 -10.89 4.69
N SER A 263 4.30 -9.65 4.82
CA SER A 263 4.00 -8.78 3.68
C SER A 263 4.98 -7.61 3.57
N THR A 264 5.26 -7.20 2.33
CA THR A 264 6.02 -6.00 2.02
C THR A 264 5.24 -5.19 0.99
N ALA A 265 5.47 -3.88 0.96
CA ALA A 265 4.85 -3.05 -0.05
C ALA A 265 5.62 -1.75 -0.24
N GLY A 266 5.58 -1.22 -1.46
CA GLY A 266 6.30 -0.01 -1.83
C GLY A 266 5.70 0.67 -3.05
N VAL A 267 6.10 1.92 -3.26
CA VAL A 267 5.85 2.62 -4.53
C VAL A 267 6.83 2.04 -5.56
N ALA A 268 6.38 1.89 -6.81
CA ALA A 268 7.25 1.49 -7.90
C ALA A 268 8.35 2.55 -8.13
N VAL A 269 9.37 2.24 -8.95
CA VAL A 269 10.42 3.21 -9.26
C VAL A 269 10.00 4.04 -10.47
N ALA A 270 9.84 5.36 -10.29
CA ALA A 270 9.53 6.25 -11.41
C ALA A 270 10.68 6.27 -12.43
N VAL A 271 10.33 6.27 -13.72
CA VAL A 271 11.32 6.40 -14.80
C VAL A 271 11.70 7.88 -14.93
N ALA A 272 13.01 8.15 -14.88
CA ALA A 272 13.54 9.50 -14.95
C ALA A 272 13.07 10.27 -16.20
N GLY A 273 12.61 11.50 -15.99
CA GLY A 273 12.09 12.39 -17.02
C GLY A 273 10.62 12.15 -17.37
N THR A 274 9.92 11.29 -16.64
CA THR A 274 8.49 11.01 -16.83
C THR A 274 7.63 11.48 -15.66
N GLU A 275 8.25 12.02 -14.63
CA GLU A 275 7.62 12.50 -13.40
C GLU A 275 6.81 13.78 -13.63
N GLU A 276 5.69 13.87 -12.94
CA GLU A 276 4.81 15.03 -12.88
C GLU A 276 4.22 15.19 -11.47
N TRP A 277 3.85 16.43 -11.14
CA TRP A 277 3.18 16.73 -9.88
C TRP A 277 1.67 16.73 -10.11
N PRO A 278 0.90 15.96 -9.33
CA PRO A 278 -0.57 15.95 -9.42
C PRO A 278 -1.10 17.38 -9.26
N GLU A 279 -1.97 17.80 -10.19
CA GLU A 279 -2.55 19.16 -10.17
C GLU A 279 -3.29 19.44 -8.85
N SER A 280 -3.24 20.68 -8.36
CA SER A 280 -4.13 21.12 -7.30
C SER A 280 -5.54 21.23 -7.88
N GLY A 281 -6.44 20.33 -7.47
CA GLY A 281 -7.85 20.35 -7.87
C GLY A 281 -8.62 21.53 -7.29
#